data_AF-A0A958FNM7-F1
#
_entry.id   AF-A0A958FNM7-F1
#
_cell.length_a   1.000
_cell.length_b   1.000
_cell.length_c   1.000
_cell.angle_alpha   90.00
_cell.angle_beta   90.00
_cell.angle_gamma   90.00
#
_symmetry.space_group_name_H-M   'P 1'
#
loop_
_entity.id
_entity.type
_entity.pdbx_description
1 polymer ?
#
loop_
_entity_poly.entity_id
_entity_poly.type
_entity_poly.pdbx_seq_one_letter_code
_entity_poly.pdbx_strand_id
1 'polypeptide(L)'
;NDGDWDPVTDDVGLDGVADTGDRGEGDGIPTSGSGTPFPGEPNVDKTDVSESDQLGITNVQRFPAGSLNFSAQPDRYFWLEYMVPGEFWRLAPGQLEEGENDLTAASSFFPMDAGNTERFSYAVILGEDPEDVLSNREKAQETYNADYQFAKAPAVPILRGVPGDKQVTLYWDSEAEMSYDNFLFKLGFPGFDFEGYRLYRSQDPAFQDIFTITDGQGVRTFLKPIAQWDVRDGWSGYSDVDINGIKFYLGANTGLKHSYVDTDVENGITYYYALTSYDFGAPPFNIAPSESPILVVVNELGEARLGKNVVKVTPDAPVAGYQPAEVTDLT
;
A
#
# COMPACT_ATOMS: atom_id res chain seq x y z
N ASN A 1 10.75 -7.05 -25.85
CA ASN A 1 9.53 -6.72 -26.59
C ASN A 1 8.52 -7.84 -26.48
N ASP A 2 7.74 -7.77 -25.41
CA ASP A 2 6.58 -8.62 -25.15
C ASP A 2 5.27 -8.06 -25.76
N GLY A 3 5.30 -6.83 -26.27
CA GLY A 3 4.31 -6.25 -27.19
C GLY A 3 3.18 -5.50 -26.50
N ASP A 4 3.42 -4.98 -25.30
CA ASP A 4 2.48 -4.26 -24.45
C ASP A 4 2.51 -2.72 -24.62
N TRP A 5 3.41 -2.19 -25.46
CA TRP A 5 3.44 -0.78 -25.85
C TRP A 5 2.26 -0.39 -26.77
N ASP A 6 1.48 0.63 -26.39
CA ASP A 6 0.35 1.13 -27.19
C ASP A 6 0.68 2.48 -27.86
N PRO A 7 0.63 2.58 -29.21
CA PRO A 7 0.92 3.83 -29.93
C PRO A 7 -0.05 4.98 -29.66
N VAL A 8 -1.19 4.73 -29.01
CA VAL A 8 -2.15 5.77 -28.65
C VAL A 8 -1.85 6.40 -27.29
N THR A 9 -1.32 5.61 -26.35
CA THR A 9 -1.15 6.05 -24.95
C THR A 9 0.29 6.19 -24.50
N ASP A 10 1.22 5.47 -25.13
CA ASP A 10 2.62 5.39 -24.70
C ASP A 10 3.59 6.05 -25.69
N ASP A 11 3.09 6.59 -26.80
CA ASP A 11 3.83 7.39 -27.79
C ASP A 11 4.09 8.83 -27.30
N VAL A 12 4.87 8.93 -26.23
CA VAL A 12 5.17 10.16 -25.49
C VAL A 12 6.61 10.65 -25.68
N GLY A 13 7.38 9.96 -26.52
CA GLY A 13 8.77 10.30 -26.83
C GLY A 13 9.80 9.96 -25.76
N LEU A 14 11.05 10.32 -26.05
CA LEU A 14 12.26 9.87 -25.37
C LEU A 14 12.31 10.29 -23.90
N ASP A 15 11.77 11.45 -23.54
CA ASP A 15 11.73 11.93 -22.16
C ASP A 15 10.63 11.30 -21.30
N GLY A 16 9.73 10.53 -21.91
CA GLY A 16 8.64 9.82 -21.24
C GLY A 16 7.48 10.72 -20.83
N VAL A 17 7.39 11.95 -21.36
CA VAL A 17 6.37 12.94 -20.99
C VAL A 17 5.64 13.43 -22.24
N ALA A 18 4.32 13.25 -22.25
CA ALA A 18 3.46 13.68 -23.35
C ALA A 18 3.46 15.21 -23.52
N ASP A 19 3.23 15.65 -24.76
CA ASP A 19 3.10 17.03 -25.21
C ASP A 19 4.37 17.90 -25.01
N THR A 20 5.56 17.30 -25.01
CA THR A 20 6.83 18.03 -24.87
C THR A 20 7.46 18.39 -26.22
N GLY A 21 7.04 17.73 -27.29
CA GLY A 21 7.55 17.85 -28.65
C GLY A 21 8.95 17.29 -28.82
N ASP A 22 9.31 16.30 -28.01
CA ASP A 22 10.65 15.72 -28.00
C ASP A 22 10.81 14.63 -29.08
N ARG A 23 11.93 13.89 -29.04
CA ARG A 23 12.23 12.91 -30.09
C ARG A 23 11.47 11.62 -29.81
N GLY A 24 10.71 11.15 -30.79
CA GLY A 24 9.98 9.88 -30.71
C GLY A 24 8.48 10.09 -30.52
N GLU A 25 8.08 11.25 -30.02
CA GLU A 25 6.68 11.53 -29.70
C GLU A 25 5.78 11.64 -30.95
N GLY A 26 4.64 10.96 -30.90
CA GLY A 26 3.58 10.97 -31.90
C GLY A 26 3.99 10.35 -33.24
N ASP A 27 5.06 9.56 -33.26
CA ASP A 27 5.59 8.95 -34.49
C ASP A 27 5.12 7.51 -34.72
N GLY A 28 4.42 6.92 -33.74
CA GLY A 28 3.87 5.57 -33.76
C GLY A 28 4.92 4.47 -33.65
N ILE A 29 6.13 4.79 -33.18
CA ILE A 29 7.24 3.86 -33.05
C ILE A 29 7.80 3.90 -31.61
N PRO A 30 7.93 2.73 -30.94
CA PRO A 30 8.51 2.67 -29.60
C PRO A 30 9.89 3.33 -29.53
N THR A 31 10.03 4.34 -28.68
CA THR A 31 11.25 5.11 -28.47
C THR A 31 11.92 4.75 -27.15
N SER A 32 12.99 3.97 -27.27
CA SER A 32 13.80 3.54 -26.13
C SER A 32 14.69 4.65 -25.56
N GLY A 33 14.70 4.76 -24.23
CA GLY A 33 15.66 5.57 -23.47
C GLY A 33 17.02 4.90 -23.27
N SER A 34 17.21 3.66 -23.74
CA SER A 34 18.43 2.88 -23.55
C SER A 34 19.67 3.61 -24.10
N GLY A 35 20.75 3.65 -23.29
CA GLY A 35 21.97 4.38 -23.62
C GLY A 35 21.87 5.91 -23.53
N THR A 36 20.74 6.47 -23.09
CA THR A 36 20.57 7.93 -22.86
C THR A 36 20.34 8.26 -21.38
N PRO A 37 20.33 9.54 -20.96
CA PRO A 37 19.90 9.94 -19.62
C PRO A 37 18.38 9.86 -19.38
N PHE A 38 17.60 9.74 -20.46
CA PHE A 38 16.15 9.79 -20.42
C PHE A 38 15.55 8.39 -20.18
N PRO A 39 14.33 8.32 -19.63
CA PRO A 39 13.65 7.05 -19.40
C PRO A 39 13.28 6.33 -20.69
N GLY A 40 12.93 7.06 -21.77
CA GLY A 40 12.21 6.49 -22.91
C GLY A 40 10.71 6.49 -22.67
N GLU A 41 9.98 5.98 -23.64
CA GLU A 41 8.53 5.79 -23.57
C GLU A 41 8.16 4.69 -22.56
N PRO A 42 6.94 4.71 -21.96
CA PRO A 42 6.43 3.62 -21.13
C PRO A 42 6.51 2.27 -21.84
N ASN A 43 6.67 1.16 -21.11
CA ASN A 43 6.66 -0.20 -21.68
C ASN A 43 7.71 -0.40 -22.81
N VAL A 44 8.88 0.25 -22.69
CA VAL A 44 10.01 0.11 -23.63
C VAL A 44 11.33 0.07 -22.88
N ASP A 45 12.05 -1.04 -22.97
CA ASP A 45 13.43 -1.23 -22.45
C ASP A 45 13.63 -0.80 -20.97
N LYS A 46 13.91 0.48 -20.70
CA LYS A 46 14.18 1.00 -19.34
C LYS A 46 12.95 1.18 -18.48
N THR A 47 11.79 1.35 -19.11
CA THR A 47 10.48 1.54 -18.47
C THR A 47 9.71 0.22 -18.40
N ASP A 48 10.16 -0.79 -19.14
CA ASP A 48 9.67 -2.17 -19.08
C ASP A 48 10.63 -3.03 -18.25
N VAL A 49 10.14 -3.39 -17.07
CA VAL A 49 10.88 -4.16 -16.08
C VAL A 49 10.85 -5.66 -16.43
N SER A 50 9.82 -6.11 -17.13
CA SER A 50 9.70 -7.50 -17.60
C SER A 50 10.72 -7.84 -18.69
N GLU A 51 11.10 -6.85 -19.50
CA GLU A 51 12.09 -6.96 -20.57
C GLU A 51 13.55 -6.84 -20.11
N SER A 52 13.75 -6.47 -18.84
CA SER A 52 15.08 -6.30 -18.27
C SER A 52 15.67 -7.63 -17.77
N ASP A 53 16.97 -7.84 -18.06
CA ASP A 53 17.70 -9.00 -17.58
C ASP A 53 17.79 -9.01 -16.04
N GLN A 54 17.35 -10.10 -15.42
CA GLN A 54 17.46 -10.28 -13.98
C GLN A 54 18.78 -10.96 -13.60
N LEU A 55 19.59 -10.28 -12.79
CA LEU A 55 20.80 -10.87 -12.19
C LEU A 55 20.50 -11.90 -11.09
N GLY A 56 19.27 -11.86 -10.56
CA GLY A 56 18.76 -12.74 -9.53
C GLY A 56 19.44 -12.56 -8.16
N ILE A 57 18.91 -13.27 -7.17
CA ILE A 57 19.52 -13.38 -5.84
C ILE A 57 20.43 -14.61 -5.86
N THR A 58 21.71 -14.42 -5.53
CA THR A 58 22.71 -15.49 -5.55
C THR A 58 23.38 -15.75 -4.21
N ASN A 59 23.17 -14.87 -3.23
CA ASN A 59 23.55 -15.10 -1.85
C ASN A 59 22.47 -14.51 -0.93
N VAL A 60 22.05 -15.27 0.07
CA VAL A 60 21.14 -14.80 1.13
C VAL A 60 21.68 -15.23 2.49
N GLN A 61 21.95 -14.26 3.36
CA GLN A 61 22.34 -14.54 4.74
C GLN A 61 21.37 -13.89 5.72
N ARG A 62 21.15 -14.59 6.82
CA ARG A 62 20.38 -14.12 7.98
C ARG A 62 21.22 -14.28 9.23
N PHE A 63 21.21 -13.27 10.09
CA PHE A 63 21.99 -13.24 11.33
C PHE A 63 21.30 -12.33 12.37
N PRO A 64 21.67 -12.41 13.67
CA PRO A 64 21.03 -11.61 14.72
C PRO A 64 21.11 -10.10 14.44
N ALA A 65 20.02 -9.39 14.72
CA ALA A 65 19.94 -7.95 14.47
C ALA A 65 21.06 -7.18 15.19
N GLY A 66 21.65 -6.21 14.51
CA GLY A 66 22.72 -5.37 15.06
C GLY A 66 24.09 -6.06 15.18
N SER A 67 24.25 -7.29 14.68
CA SER A 67 25.55 -7.96 14.63
C SER A 67 26.45 -7.48 13.48
N LEU A 68 25.87 -6.81 12.46
CA LEU A 68 26.61 -6.14 11.39
C LEU A 68 27.37 -4.93 11.95
N ASN A 69 28.70 -4.96 11.88
CA ASN A 69 29.55 -3.86 12.29
C ASN A 69 30.56 -3.48 11.20
N PHE A 70 30.20 -2.47 10.40
CA PHE A 70 31.02 -1.93 9.32
C PHE A 70 32.33 -1.28 9.78
N SER A 71 32.47 -0.97 11.08
CA SER A 71 33.71 -0.42 11.64
C SER A 71 34.66 -1.47 12.20
N ALA A 72 34.14 -2.66 12.54
CA ALA A 72 34.92 -3.72 13.18
C ALA A 72 35.46 -4.76 12.19
N GLN A 73 34.85 -4.88 11.01
CA GLN A 73 35.23 -5.87 9.99
C GLN A 73 35.82 -5.19 8.75
N PRO A 74 36.83 -5.78 8.10
CA PRO A 74 37.37 -5.26 6.84
C PRO A 74 36.43 -5.55 5.66
N ASP A 75 36.48 -4.74 4.59
CA ASP A 75 35.68 -4.94 3.36
C ASP A 75 35.77 -6.37 2.80
N ARG A 76 36.96 -6.99 2.90
CA ARG A 76 37.18 -8.38 2.48
C ARG A 76 36.26 -9.37 3.21
N TYR A 77 35.96 -9.13 4.49
CA TYR A 77 35.03 -9.95 5.23
C TYR A 77 33.64 -9.84 4.60
N PHE A 78 33.12 -8.62 4.42
CA PHE A 78 31.80 -8.42 3.82
C PHE A 78 31.70 -9.00 2.40
N TRP A 79 32.74 -8.82 1.60
CA TRP A 79 32.82 -9.39 0.26
C TRP A 79 32.69 -10.92 0.29
N LEU A 80 33.53 -11.60 1.08
CA LEU A 80 33.56 -13.05 1.13
C LEU A 80 32.32 -13.67 1.80
N GLU A 81 31.73 -12.97 2.76
CA GLU A 81 30.62 -13.47 3.57
C GLU A 81 29.25 -13.23 2.92
N TYR A 82 29.05 -12.06 2.29
CA TYR A 82 27.72 -11.63 1.82
C TYR A 82 27.63 -11.42 0.31
N MET A 83 28.75 -11.22 -0.40
CA MET A 83 28.73 -10.85 -1.82
C MET A 83 29.23 -11.94 -2.77
N VAL A 84 29.77 -13.04 -2.26
CA VAL A 84 30.17 -14.20 -3.09
C VAL A 84 28.92 -15.04 -3.41
N PRO A 85 28.59 -15.27 -4.70
CA PRO A 85 27.47 -16.11 -5.10
C PRO A 85 27.59 -17.56 -4.63
N GLY A 86 26.46 -18.21 -4.38
CA GLY A 86 26.35 -19.65 -4.14
C GLY A 86 26.02 -20.06 -2.71
N GLU A 87 25.96 -19.10 -1.78
CA GLU A 87 25.68 -19.36 -0.37
C GLU A 87 24.28 -18.87 0.02
N PHE A 88 23.40 -19.80 0.39
CA PHE A 88 22.07 -19.49 0.90
C PHE A 88 21.93 -20.08 2.30
N TRP A 89 21.51 -19.26 3.26
CA TRP A 89 21.20 -19.69 4.62
C TRP A 89 22.38 -20.39 5.30
N ARG A 90 23.55 -19.74 5.39
CA ARG A 90 24.74 -20.31 6.05
C ARG A 90 24.43 -20.80 7.48
N LEU A 91 23.51 -20.13 8.16
CA LEU A 91 22.82 -20.68 9.33
C LEU A 91 21.55 -21.39 8.84
N ALA A 92 21.57 -22.73 8.89
CA ALA A 92 20.44 -23.53 8.46
C ALA A 92 19.16 -23.18 9.25
N PRO A 93 17.97 -23.34 8.65
CA PRO A 93 16.69 -23.20 9.36
C PRO A 93 16.70 -24.03 10.66
N GLY A 94 16.47 -23.38 11.81
CA GLY A 94 16.51 -24.00 13.14
C GLY A 94 17.85 -23.91 13.90
N GLN A 95 18.91 -23.38 13.29
CA GLN A 95 20.17 -23.01 13.98
C GLN A 95 20.15 -21.57 14.52
N LEU A 96 19.16 -20.78 14.12
CA LEU A 96 18.94 -19.42 14.58
C LEU A 96 17.96 -19.44 15.75
N GLU A 97 18.29 -18.71 16.81
CA GLU A 97 17.34 -18.44 17.89
C GLU A 97 16.17 -17.60 17.35
N GLU A 98 14.96 -17.88 17.87
CA GLU A 98 13.80 -17.02 17.63
C GLU A 98 14.11 -15.61 18.15
N GLY A 99 13.88 -14.60 17.32
CA GLY A 99 14.18 -13.21 17.66
C GLY A 99 14.41 -12.32 16.45
N GLU A 100 14.88 -11.10 16.72
CA GLU A 100 15.18 -10.11 15.69
C GLU A 100 16.43 -10.51 14.90
N ASN A 101 16.29 -10.50 13.58
CA ASN A 101 17.35 -10.89 12.67
C ASN A 101 17.42 -9.91 11.51
N ASP A 102 18.64 -9.61 11.09
CA ASP A 102 18.92 -8.88 9.87
C ASP A 102 19.02 -9.88 8.69
N LEU A 103 18.55 -9.44 7.53
CA LEU A 103 18.61 -10.18 6.27
C LEU A 103 19.50 -9.43 5.28
N THR A 104 20.37 -10.17 4.60
CA THR A 104 21.17 -9.66 3.48
C THR A 104 20.89 -10.50 2.26
N ALA A 105 20.76 -9.85 1.11
CA ALA A 105 20.62 -10.47 -0.19
C ALA A 105 21.61 -9.81 -1.15
N ALA A 106 22.27 -10.60 -1.99
CA ALA A 106 23.20 -10.11 -3.00
C ALA A 106 22.94 -10.77 -4.37
N SER A 107 23.24 -10.02 -5.43
CA SER A 107 23.21 -10.49 -6.81
C SER A 107 24.50 -11.20 -7.20
N SER A 108 24.54 -11.78 -8.41
CA SER A 108 25.77 -12.27 -9.00
C SER A 108 26.77 -11.13 -9.27
N PHE A 109 27.97 -11.48 -9.73
CA PHE A 109 28.92 -10.49 -10.23
C PHE A 109 28.43 -9.91 -11.56
N PHE A 110 28.43 -8.58 -11.65
CA PHE A 110 28.15 -7.85 -12.87
C PHE A 110 29.14 -6.69 -13.02
N PRO A 111 29.47 -6.28 -14.25
CA PRO A 111 30.33 -5.11 -14.48
C PRO A 111 29.59 -3.83 -14.08
N MET A 112 30.25 -2.96 -13.33
CA MET A 112 29.73 -1.64 -12.97
C MET A 112 30.79 -0.58 -13.27
N ASP A 113 30.74 -0.02 -14.50
CA ASP A 113 31.68 1.01 -14.92
C ASP A 113 31.39 2.35 -14.20
N ALA A 114 32.42 3.19 -14.11
CA ALA A 114 32.29 4.48 -13.45
C ALA A 114 31.27 5.37 -14.17
N GLY A 115 30.22 5.77 -13.45
CA GLY A 115 29.11 6.58 -13.98
C GLY A 115 27.88 5.76 -14.40
N ASN A 116 27.97 4.42 -14.41
CA ASN A 116 26.79 3.58 -14.64
C ASN A 116 25.85 3.66 -13.43
N THR A 117 24.55 3.61 -13.73
CA THR A 117 23.49 3.52 -12.73
C THR A 117 22.71 2.25 -13.02
N GLU A 118 22.70 1.34 -12.07
CA GLU A 118 21.87 0.13 -12.13
C GLU A 118 20.64 0.30 -11.25
N ARG A 119 19.51 -0.25 -11.70
CA ARG A 119 18.28 -0.33 -10.91
C ARG A 119 18.18 -1.73 -10.31
N PHE A 120 17.73 -1.82 -9.07
CA PHE A 120 17.45 -3.10 -8.43
C PHE A 120 16.05 -3.09 -7.85
N SER A 121 15.40 -4.25 -7.92
CA SER A 121 14.11 -4.50 -7.33
C SER A 121 14.22 -5.66 -6.36
N TYR A 122 13.54 -5.56 -5.23
CA TYR A 122 13.54 -6.58 -4.20
C TYR A 122 12.16 -6.68 -3.56
N ALA A 123 11.69 -7.90 -3.33
CA ALA A 123 10.43 -8.18 -2.67
C ALA A 123 10.69 -8.99 -1.39
N VAL A 124 10.15 -8.52 -0.26
CA VAL A 124 10.05 -9.31 0.97
C VAL A 124 8.67 -9.93 0.99
N ILE A 125 8.61 -11.26 0.96
CA ILE A 125 7.34 -11.99 0.95
C ILE A 125 7.12 -12.58 2.34
N LEU A 126 6.01 -12.19 2.96
CA LEU A 126 5.58 -12.65 4.28
C LEU A 126 4.20 -13.32 4.13
N GLY A 127 3.86 -14.18 5.09
CA GLY A 127 2.54 -14.82 5.16
C GLY A 127 2.32 -15.46 6.53
N GLU A 128 1.05 -15.71 6.88
CA GLU A 128 0.70 -16.37 8.14
C GLU A 128 1.13 -17.86 8.13
N ASP A 129 1.15 -18.48 6.96
CA ASP A 129 1.58 -19.87 6.75
C ASP A 129 2.33 -20.06 5.41
N PRO A 130 2.94 -21.23 5.15
CA PRO A 130 3.69 -21.46 3.92
C PRO A 130 2.88 -21.33 2.63
N GLU A 131 1.57 -21.60 2.64
CA GLU A 131 0.73 -21.49 1.45
C GLU A 131 0.43 -20.02 1.14
N ASP A 132 0.16 -19.22 2.18
CA ASP A 132 0.02 -17.76 2.07
C ASP A 132 1.31 -17.11 1.54
N VAL A 133 2.48 -17.55 2.00
CA VAL A 133 3.77 -17.08 1.45
C VAL A 133 3.89 -17.38 -0.05
N LEU A 134 3.45 -18.56 -0.52
CA LEU A 134 3.49 -18.90 -1.94
C LEU A 134 2.50 -18.08 -2.76
N SER A 135 1.29 -17.85 -2.24
CA SER A 135 0.29 -16.98 -2.86
C SER A 135 0.79 -15.53 -2.98
N ASN A 136 1.38 -14.99 -1.90
CA ASN A 136 1.94 -13.63 -1.89
C ASN A 136 3.15 -13.50 -2.83
N ARG A 137 3.94 -14.56 -3.02
CA ARG A 137 5.01 -14.60 -4.04
C ARG A 137 4.45 -14.46 -5.45
N GLU A 138 3.37 -15.15 -5.77
CA GLU A 138 2.75 -15.09 -7.10
C GLU A 138 2.23 -13.68 -7.41
N LYS A 139 1.54 -13.04 -6.45
CA LYS A 139 1.12 -11.64 -6.57
C LYS A 139 2.29 -10.67 -6.75
N ALA A 140 3.39 -10.89 -6.03
CA ALA A 140 4.60 -10.07 -6.18
C ALA A 140 5.21 -10.22 -7.59
N GLN A 141 5.17 -11.43 -8.16
CA GLN A 141 5.63 -11.67 -9.52
C GLN A 141 4.71 -11.04 -10.57
N GLU A 142 3.39 -11.11 -10.38
CA GLU A 142 2.42 -10.41 -11.22
C GLU A 142 2.66 -8.90 -11.19
N THR A 143 2.93 -8.33 -10.02
CA THR A 143 3.28 -6.91 -9.86
C THR A 143 4.56 -6.54 -10.60
N TYR A 144 5.58 -7.41 -10.55
CA TYR A 144 6.82 -7.23 -11.30
C TYR A 144 6.58 -7.25 -12.81
N ASN A 145 5.78 -8.21 -13.28
CA ASN A 145 5.46 -8.36 -14.70
C ASN A 145 4.56 -7.24 -15.24
N ALA A 146 3.85 -6.53 -14.35
CA ALA A 146 3.04 -5.36 -14.69
C ALA A 146 3.82 -4.05 -14.53
N ASP A 147 5.15 -4.07 -14.55
CA ASP A 147 6.03 -2.90 -14.45
C ASP A 147 5.80 -1.99 -13.23
N TYR A 148 5.34 -2.58 -12.11
CA TYR A 148 4.90 -1.83 -10.93
C TYR A 148 3.75 -0.86 -11.20
N GLN A 149 3.04 -1.02 -12.32
CA GLN A 149 1.81 -0.32 -12.62
C GLN A 149 0.66 -1.16 -12.06
N PHE A 150 0.04 -0.66 -11.00
CA PHE A 150 -1.11 -1.30 -10.36
C PHE A 150 -2.16 -0.26 -10.04
N ALA A 151 -3.40 -0.73 -9.92
CA ALA A 151 -4.50 0.12 -9.49
C ALA A 151 -4.18 0.67 -8.10
N LYS A 152 -4.33 1.98 -7.96
CA LYS A 152 -3.90 2.73 -6.80
C LYS A 152 -5.10 3.06 -5.95
N ALA A 153 -5.06 2.61 -4.69
CA ALA A 153 -6.05 2.99 -3.70
C ALA A 153 -6.30 4.50 -3.64
N PRO A 154 -7.54 4.93 -3.38
CA PRO A 154 -7.88 6.34 -3.23
C PRO A 154 -7.01 7.07 -2.20
N ALA A 155 -6.93 8.39 -2.36
CA ALA A 155 -6.09 9.21 -1.49
C ALA A 155 -6.52 9.10 -0.03
N VAL A 156 -5.55 8.90 0.87
CA VAL A 156 -5.81 8.80 2.31
C VAL A 156 -6.54 10.07 2.80
N PRO A 157 -7.71 9.99 3.46
CA PRO A 157 -8.42 11.15 3.97
C PRO A 157 -7.78 11.73 5.24
N ILE A 158 -8.18 12.93 5.66
CA ILE A 158 -7.79 13.53 6.94
C ILE A 158 -8.92 13.37 7.94
N LEU A 159 -8.69 12.58 9.00
CA LEU A 159 -9.66 12.36 10.07
C LEU A 159 -9.39 13.28 11.26
N ARG A 160 -10.47 13.81 11.84
CA ARG A 160 -10.44 14.56 13.10
C ARG A 160 -11.49 14.00 14.05
N GLY A 161 -11.17 14.00 15.34
CA GLY A 161 -12.06 13.52 16.40
C GLY A 161 -12.12 14.48 17.57
N VAL A 162 -13.32 14.69 18.10
CA VAL A 162 -13.59 15.52 19.27
C VAL A 162 -14.26 14.65 20.33
N PRO A 163 -13.65 14.50 21.52
CA PRO A 163 -14.28 13.78 22.63
C PRO A 163 -15.46 14.56 23.19
N GLY A 164 -16.49 13.84 23.62
CA GLY A 164 -17.61 14.35 24.40
C GLY A 164 -18.04 13.32 25.45
N ASP A 165 -19.08 13.64 26.21
CA ASP A 165 -19.60 12.76 27.24
C ASP A 165 -20.24 11.51 26.62
N LYS A 166 -19.61 10.34 26.82
CA LYS A 166 -20.03 9.06 26.23
C LYS A 166 -20.18 9.11 24.71
N GLN A 167 -19.45 9.99 24.06
CA GLN A 167 -19.47 10.09 22.61
C GLN A 167 -18.15 10.59 22.04
N VAL A 168 -17.89 10.24 20.79
CA VAL A 168 -16.83 10.85 19.99
C VAL A 168 -17.45 11.36 18.68
N THR A 169 -17.25 12.64 18.39
CA THR A 169 -17.65 13.24 17.11
C THR A 169 -16.46 13.24 16.16
N LEU A 170 -16.60 12.55 15.05
CA LEU A 170 -15.59 12.40 14.00
C LEU A 170 -16.03 13.18 12.78
N TYR A 171 -15.07 13.78 12.07
CA TYR A 171 -15.29 14.45 10.79
C TYR A 171 -14.03 14.41 9.95
N TRP A 172 -14.19 14.47 8.63
CA TRP A 172 -13.11 14.29 7.67
C TRP A 172 -13.28 15.16 6.42
N ASP A 173 -12.22 15.26 5.63
CA ASP A 173 -12.23 15.95 4.34
C ASP A 173 -12.72 15.06 3.19
N SER A 174 -12.96 15.68 2.04
CA SER A 174 -13.45 15.01 0.83
C SER A 174 -12.35 14.85 -0.24
N GLU A 175 -11.08 15.00 0.12
CA GLU A 175 -9.96 14.98 -0.84
C GLU A 175 -9.91 13.64 -1.61
N ALA A 176 -10.20 12.54 -0.92
CA ALA A 176 -10.23 11.19 -1.49
C ALA A 176 -11.24 11.02 -2.63
N GLU A 177 -12.35 11.76 -2.62
CA GLU A 177 -13.42 11.63 -3.63
C GLU A 177 -12.99 12.06 -5.04
N MET A 178 -11.88 12.81 -5.13
CA MET A 178 -11.31 13.26 -6.40
C MET A 178 -10.01 12.51 -6.73
N SER A 179 -9.73 11.38 -6.08
CA SER A 179 -8.57 10.56 -6.43
C SER A 179 -8.71 10.01 -7.84
N TYR A 180 -7.62 10.08 -8.60
CA TYR A 180 -7.56 9.59 -9.97
C TYR A 180 -6.50 8.50 -10.09
N ASP A 181 -6.94 7.36 -10.62
CA ASP A 181 -6.12 6.21 -10.98
C ASP A 181 -5.76 6.27 -12.47
N ASN A 182 -4.50 6.63 -12.74
CA ASN A 182 -3.96 6.69 -14.08
C ASN A 182 -3.79 5.29 -14.72
N PHE A 183 -3.56 4.26 -13.91
CA PHE A 183 -3.40 2.89 -14.40
C PHE A 183 -4.72 2.37 -14.96
N LEU A 184 -5.82 2.53 -14.21
CA LEU A 184 -7.15 2.15 -14.70
C LEU A 184 -7.55 2.92 -15.96
N PHE A 185 -7.22 4.22 -16.02
CA PHE A 185 -7.47 5.02 -17.22
C PHE A 185 -6.72 4.51 -18.45
N LYS A 186 -5.44 4.13 -18.30
CA LYS A 186 -4.64 3.54 -19.38
C LYS A 186 -5.23 2.21 -19.88
N LEU A 187 -5.85 1.42 -19.02
CA LEU A 187 -6.58 0.20 -19.41
C LEU A 187 -7.92 0.48 -20.12
N GLY A 188 -8.29 1.76 -20.31
CA GLY A 188 -9.58 2.15 -20.89
C GLY A 188 -10.74 2.04 -19.91
N PHE A 189 -10.47 1.99 -18.60
CA PHE A 189 -11.46 1.98 -17.53
C PHE A 189 -11.60 3.38 -16.90
N PRO A 190 -12.69 3.69 -16.17
CA PRO A 190 -12.79 4.97 -15.47
C PRO A 190 -11.63 5.17 -14.49
N GLY A 191 -10.88 6.26 -14.65
CA GLY A 191 -9.80 6.61 -13.71
C GLY A 191 -10.29 7.26 -12.42
N PHE A 192 -11.55 7.70 -12.35
CA PHE A 192 -12.17 8.08 -11.07
C PHE A 192 -12.99 6.91 -10.57
N ASP A 193 -12.43 6.19 -9.61
CA ASP A 193 -12.93 4.91 -9.12
C ASP A 193 -13.26 4.88 -7.62
N PHE A 194 -13.19 6.03 -6.94
CA PHE A 194 -13.60 6.18 -5.55
C PHE A 194 -15.05 5.71 -5.33
N GLU A 195 -15.25 4.85 -4.33
CA GLU A 195 -16.56 4.31 -3.98
C GLU A 195 -17.03 4.74 -2.59
N GLY A 196 -16.15 4.89 -1.61
CA GLY A 196 -16.61 5.32 -0.30
C GLY A 196 -15.59 5.36 0.82
N TYR A 197 -16.12 5.44 2.05
CA TYR A 197 -15.37 5.49 3.29
C TYR A 197 -15.73 4.35 4.25
N ARG A 198 -14.74 3.78 4.94
CA ARG A 198 -14.93 2.88 6.09
C ARG A 198 -14.31 3.48 7.33
N LEU A 199 -15.07 3.42 8.44
CA LEU A 199 -14.62 3.86 9.75
C LEU A 199 -14.37 2.65 10.65
N TYR A 200 -13.20 2.63 11.25
CA TYR A 200 -12.75 1.63 12.20
C TYR A 200 -12.57 2.23 13.58
N ARG A 201 -12.82 1.43 14.61
CA ARG A 201 -12.57 1.77 16.01
C ARG A 201 -11.88 0.62 16.69
N SER A 202 -10.83 0.91 17.43
CA SER A 202 -10.04 -0.06 18.18
C SER A 202 -9.64 0.49 19.55
N GLN A 203 -9.41 -0.40 20.52
CA GLN A 203 -8.72 -0.05 21.78
C GLN A 203 -7.21 -0.32 21.70
N ASP A 204 -6.76 -1.03 20.68
CA ASP A 204 -5.37 -1.32 20.37
C ASP A 204 -4.84 -0.32 19.32
N PRO A 205 -3.75 0.42 19.57
CA PRO A 205 -3.17 1.29 18.55
C PRO A 205 -2.83 0.58 17.24
N ALA A 206 -2.53 -0.73 17.27
CA ALA A 206 -2.22 -1.53 16.09
C ALA A 206 -3.46 -2.17 15.42
N PHE A 207 -4.67 -1.86 15.89
CA PHE A 207 -5.95 -2.35 15.36
C PHE A 207 -6.08 -3.90 15.29
N GLN A 208 -5.30 -4.63 16.08
CA GLN A 208 -5.29 -6.10 16.04
C GLN A 208 -6.58 -6.71 16.60
N ASP A 209 -7.22 -6.03 17.57
CA ASP A 209 -8.48 -6.44 18.17
C ASP A 209 -9.66 -6.50 17.18
N ILE A 210 -9.60 -5.72 16.09
CA ILE A 210 -10.63 -5.70 15.04
C ILE A 210 -10.21 -6.40 13.76
N PHE A 211 -8.96 -6.84 13.64
CA PHE A 211 -8.44 -7.61 12.51
C PHE A 211 -8.89 -9.08 12.59
N THR A 212 -10.16 -9.30 12.25
CA THR A 212 -10.89 -10.53 12.62
C THR A 212 -11.58 -11.21 11.44
N ILE A 213 -11.68 -10.56 10.28
CA ILE A 213 -12.31 -11.15 9.10
C ILE A 213 -11.25 -11.98 8.37
N THR A 214 -11.51 -13.28 8.22
CA THR A 214 -10.59 -14.20 7.56
C THR A 214 -11.07 -14.57 6.16
N ASP A 215 -10.13 -14.98 5.30
CA ASP A 215 -10.44 -15.63 4.03
C ASP A 215 -10.93 -17.08 4.21
N GLY A 216 -11.12 -17.78 3.09
CA GLY A 216 -11.58 -19.17 3.07
C GLY A 216 -10.58 -20.18 3.67
N GLN A 217 -9.33 -19.78 3.88
CA GLN A 217 -8.26 -20.60 4.45
C GLN A 217 -8.03 -20.30 5.93
N GLY A 218 -8.68 -19.27 6.47
CA GLY A 218 -8.57 -18.86 7.87
C GLY A 218 -7.48 -17.81 8.11
N VAL A 219 -6.87 -17.27 7.05
CA VAL A 219 -5.89 -16.18 7.13
C VAL A 219 -6.64 -14.88 7.36
N ARG A 220 -6.20 -14.05 8.32
CA ARG A 220 -6.84 -12.74 8.59
C ARG A 220 -6.60 -11.79 7.41
N THR A 221 -7.67 -11.18 6.90
CA THR A 221 -7.65 -10.39 5.66
C THR A 221 -8.20 -8.98 5.84
N PHE A 222 -9.33 -8.80 6.56
CA PHE A 222 -9.94 -7.48 6.73
C PHE A 222 -10.18 -7.10 8.19
N LEU A 223 -10.16 -5.80 8.43
CA LEU A 223 -10.61 -5.17 9.66
C LEU A 223 -12.13 -5.11 9.67
N LYS A 224 -12.73 -5.23 10.85
CA LYS A 224 -14.18 -5.05 11.01
C LYS A 224 -14.54 -3.56 11.17
N PRO A 225 -15.24 -2.92 10.21
CA PRO A 225 -15.65 -1.53 10.34
C PRO A 225 -16.81 -1.38 11.33
N ILE A 226 -16.93 -0.20 11.92
CA ILE A 226 -18.10 0.21 12.72
C ILE A 226 -19.13 0.98 11.88
N ALA A 227 -18.68 1.57 10.77
CA ALA A 227 -19.54 2.26 9.82
C ALA A 227 -18.92 2.27 8.42
N GLN A 228 -19.78 2.37 7.41
CA GLN A 228 -19.41 2.49 6.00
C GLN A 228 -20.38 3.47 5.32
N TRP A 229 -19.84 4.29 4.44
CA TRP A 229 -20.59 5.17 3.56
C TRP A 229 -20.07 5.02 2.14
N ASP A 230 -20.96 5.03 1.19
CA ASP A 230 -20.68 4.71 -0.21
C ASP A 230 -21.45 5.65 -1.14
N VAL A 231 -20.95 5.79 -2.36
CA VAL A 231 -21.57 6.59 -3.41
C VAL A 231 -22.95 6.00 -3.72
N ARG A 232 -23.85 6.81 -4.28
CA ARG A 232 -25.16 6.34 -4.74
C ARG A 232 -25.12 6.13 -6.24
N ASP A 233 -24.74 4.94 -6.66
CA ASP A 233 -24.61 4.57 -8.06
C ASP A 233 -24.90 3.08 -8.32
N GLY A 234 -24.25 2.51 -9.34
CA GLY A 234 -24.40 1.12 -9.73
C GLY A 234 -23.49 0.14 -8.99
N TRP A 235 -22.48 0.63 -8.28
CA TRP A 235 -21.50 -0.16 -7.56
C TRP A 235 -21.98 -0.38 -6.13
N SER A 236 -22.37 -1.61 -5.80
CA SER A 236 -22.87 -1.94 -4.46
C SER A 236 -22.85 -3.44 -4.23
N GLY A 237 -23.07 -3.86 -3.00
CA GLY A 237 -23.03 -5.27 -2.64
C GLY A 237 -21.59 -5.79 -2.54
N TYR A 238 -21.40 -7.06 -2.86
CA TYR A 238 -20.07 -7.66 -2.88
C TYR A 238 -19.44 -7.51 -4.27
N SER A 239 -18.16 -7.15 -4.29
CA SER A 239 -17.33 -7.12 -5.49
C SER A 239 -17.37 -8.44 -6.26
N ASP A 240 -17.34 -8.33 -7.58
CA ASP A 240 -17.25 -9.48 -8.48
C ASP A 240 -15.88 -10.16 -8.39
N VAL A 241 -14.83 -9.39 -8.17
CA VAL A 241 -13.46 -9.88 -7.96
C VAL A 241 -13.25 -10.11 -6.46
N ASP A 242 -12.74 -11.30 -6.12
CA ASP A 242 -12.35 -11.67 -4.76
C ASP A 242 -10.85 -11.50 -4.52
N ILE A 243 -10.48 -11.42 -3.25
CA ILE A 243 -9.10 -11.43 -2.76
C ILE A 243 -8.95 -12.72 -1.95
N ASN A 244 -8.19 -13.70 -2.45
CA ASN A 244 -8.05 -15.01 -1.79
C ASN A 244 -9.40 -15.69 -1.44
N GLY A 245 -10.40 -15.57 -2.32
CA GLY A 245 -11.73 -16.15 -2.12
C GLY A 245 -12.67 -15.35 -1.22
N ILE A 246 -12.24 -14.22 -0.64
CA ILE A 246 -13.13 -13.29 0.08
C ILE A 246 -13.48 -12.08 -0.80
N LYS A 247 -14.76 -11.77 -0.90
CA LYS A 247 -15.27 -10.62 -1.66
C LYS A 247 -15.32 -9.37 -0.80
N PHE A 248 -14.83 -8.26 -1.35
CA PHE A 248 -14.94 -6.95 -0.73
C PHE A 248 -16.40 -6.45 -0.78
N TYR A 249 -16.92 -5.86 0.30
CA TYR A 249 -18.27 -5.27 0.31
C TYR A 249 -18.23 -3.77 -0.03
N LEU A 250 -18.68 -3.41 -1.23
CA LEU A 250 -18.67 -2.04 -1.75
C LEU A 250 -19.69 -1.12 -1.06
N GLY A 251 -20.77 -1.68 -0.52
CA GLY A 251 -21.75 -0.89 0.24
C GLY A 251 -23.20 -1.18 -0.16
N ALA A 252 -24.10 -0.26 0.20
CA ALA A 252 -25.55 -0.37 0.07
C ALA A 252 -26.22 0.88 -0.49
N ASN A 253 -25.49 1.71 -1.22
CA ASN A 253 -25.88 3.03 -1.73
C ASN A 253 -26.37 3.99 -0.62
N THR A 254 -25.64 4.07 0.47
CA THR A 254 -26.04 4.87 1.64
C THR A 254 -25.89 6.37 1.42
N GLY A 255 -24.96 6.77 0.55
CA GLY A 255 -24.55 8.15 0.32
C GLY A 255 -23.42 8.57 1.25
N LEU A 256 -22.50 9.38 0.73
CA LEU A 256 -21.36 9.87 1.46
C LEU A 256 -21.75 10.76 2.64
N LYS A 257 -20.93 10.69 3.68
CA LYS A 257 -20.97 11.59 4.85
C LYS A 257 -19.56 12.08 5.13
N HIS A 258 -19.49 13.15 5.90
CA HIS A 258 -18.23 13.77 6.35
C HIS A 258 -18.19 13.97 7.86
N SER A 259 -19.14 13.34 8.56
CA SER A 259 -19.19 13.34 10.03
C SER A 259 -19.92 12.10 10.55
N TYR A 260 -19.47 11.60 11.69
CA TYR A 260 -20.09 10.51 12.42
C TYR A 260 -19.98 10.74 13.92
N VAL A 261 -21.03 10.38 14.67
CA VAL A 261 -21.03 10.42 16.13
C VAL A 261 -21.06 8.98 16.62
N ASP A 262 -19.97 8.54 17.24
CA ASP A 262 -19.91 7.27 17.94
C ASP A 262 -20.41 7.46 19.37
N THR A 263 -21.47 6.75 19.75
CA THR A 263 -22.04 6.76 21.11
C THR A 263 -21.83 5.44 21.86
N ASP A 264 -21.15 4.46 21.25
CA ASP A 264 -20.84 3.16 21.84
C ASP A 264 -19.44 3.19 22.47
N VAL A 265 -19.20 4.23 23.27
CA VAL A 265 -17.92 4.50 23.94
C VAL A 265 -18.14 4.82 25.42
N GLU A 266 -17.12 4.51 26.23
CA GLU A 266 -17.14 4.77 27.66
C GLU A 266 -16.10 5.82 28.02
N ASN A 267 -16.49 6.74 28.92
CA ASN A 267 -15.59 7.78 29.40
C ASN A 267 -14.35 7.19 30.08
N GLY A 268 -13.21 7.82 29.86
CA GLY A 268 -11.91 7.38 30.39
C GLY A 268 -11.26 6.21 29.64
N ILE A 269 -11.96 5.59 28.68
CA ILE A 269 -11.37 4.57 27.80
C ILE A 269 -10.77 5.27 26.58
N THR A 270 -9.55 4.89 26.21
CA THR A 270 -8.89 5.41 25.02
C THR A 270 -9.26 4.57 23.81
N TYR A 271 -9.68 5.23 22.74
CA TYR A 271 -10.01 4.62 21.46
C TYR A 271 -9.13 5.21 20.36
N TYR A 272 -8.80 4.36 19.38
CA TYR A 272 -8.18 4.73 18.11
C TYR A 272 -9.22 4.60 17.01
N TYR A 273 -9.43 5.67 16.27
CA TYR A 273 -10.29 5.67 15.09
C TYR A 273 -9.44 5.82 13.85
N ALA A 274 -9.75 5.02 12.83
CA ALA A 274 -9.13 5.13 11.52
C ALA A 274 -10.21 5.25 10.44
N LEU A 275 -10.01 6.16 9.50
CA LEU A 275 -10.87 6.29 8.33
C LEU A 275 -10.08 5.88 7.08
N THR A 276 -10.64 4.98 6.29
CA THR A 276 -10.09 4.64 4.98
C THR A 276 -11.07 5.07 3.90
N SER A 277 -10.54 5.45 2.75
CA SER A 277 -11.27 5.53 1.50
C SER A 277 -11.04 4.24 0.71
N TYR A 278 -12.02 3.83 -0.10
CA TYR A 278 -11.90 2.65 -0.95
C TYR A 278 -12.51 2.90 -2.34
N ASP A 279 -12.01 2.16 -3.31
CA ASP A 279 -12.47 2.17 -4.71
C ASP A 279 -13.42 1.00 -5.00
N PHE A 280 -13.96 0.95 -6.23
CA PHE A 280 -14.74 -0.19 -6.72
C PHE A 280 -13.94 -1.22 -7.54
N GLY A 281 -12.61 -1.06 -7.64
CA GLY A 281 -11.72 -1.88 -8.45
C GLY A 281 -12.05 -1.82 -9.95
N ALA A 282 -11.63 -2.83 -10.71
CA ALA A 282 -11.97 -2.95 -12.13
C ALA A 282 -12.24 -4.42 -12.52
N PRO A 283 -13.50 -4.89 -12.34
CA PRO A 283 -13.85 -6.29 -12.60
C PRO A 283 -13.52 -6.83 -13.99
N PRO A 284 -13.67 -6.07 -15.10
CA PRO A 284 -13.27 -6.54 -16.43
C PRO A 284 -11.80 -6.91 -16.56
N PHE A 285 -10.94 -6.34 -15.71
CA PHE A 285 -9.49 -6.57 -15.67
C PHE A 285 -9.07 -7.45 -14.49
N ASN A 286 -10.03 -8.04 -13.78
CA ASN A 286 -9.78 -8.84 -12.57
C ASN A 286 -9.02 -8.07 -11.47
N ILE A 287 -9.24 -6.76 -11.39
CA ILE A 287 -8.66 -5.90 -10.35
C ILE A 287 -9.64 -5.79 -9.21
N ALA A 288 -9.24 -6.28 -8.03
CA ALA A 288 -10.06 -6.21 -6.83
C ALA A 288 -10.10 -4.78 -6.26
N PRO A 289 -11.17 -4.41 -5.54
CA PRO A 289 -11.22 -3.16 -4.81
C PRO A 289 -10.09 -3.02 -3.79
N SER A 290 -9.64 -1.80 -3.57
CA SER A 290 -8.57 -1.50 -2.63
C SER A 290 -8.95 -0.42 -1.61
N GLU A 291 -8.36 -0.48 -0.41
CA GLU A 291 -8.53 0.55 0.62
C GLU A 291 -7.24 1.33 0.83
N SER A 292 -7.37 2.63 1.09
CA SER A 292 -6.26 3.47 1.51
C SER A 292 -5.66 2.95 2.83
N PRO A 293 -4.33 2.98 3.02
CA PRO A 293 -3.70 2.39 4.19
C PRO A 293 -4.06 3.11 5.50
N ILE A 294 -4.18 2.33 6.58
CA ILE A 294 -4.19 2.85 7.94
C ILE A 294 -2.72 3.04 8.37
N LEU A 295 -2.30 4.29 8.51
CA LEU A 295 -0.92 4.61 8.84
C LEU A 295 -0.74 4.69 10.36
N VAL A 296 -0.23 3.62 10.96
CA VAL A 296 0.20 3.62 12.37
C VAL A 296 1.56 2.94 12.49
N VAL A 297 2.45 3.56 13.26
CA VAL A 297 3.72 2.96 13.69
C VAL A 297 3.73 2.90 15.19
N VAL A 298 3.77 1.71 15.78
CA VAL A 298 3.87 1.49 17.22
C VAL A 298 5.31 1.09 17.55
N ASN A 299 5.96 1.77 18.49
CA ASN A 299 7.28 1.38 18.97
C ASN A 299 7.20 0.31 20.07
N GLU A 300 8.33 -0.27 20.46
CA GLU A 300 8.42 -1.28 21.52
C GLU A 300 7.89 -0.81 22.89
N LEU A 301 7.84 0.50 23.11
CA LEU A 301 7.31 1.12 24.32
C LEU A 301 5.78 1.31 24.28
N GLY A 302 5.12 0.93 23.18
CA GLY A 302 3.68 1.08 22.97
C GLY A 302 3.24 2.49 22.56
N GLU A 303 4.18 3.38 22.23
CA GLU A 303 3.86 4.70 21.71
C GLU A 303 3.54 4.61 20.20
N ALA A 304 2.37 5.12 19.84
CA ALA A 304 1.89 5.11 18.47
C ALA A 304 2.11 6.47 17.79
N ARG A 305 2.83 6.45 16.67
CA ARG A 305 2.84 7.55 15.69
C ARG A 305 1.71 7.32 14.70
N LEU A 306 0.73 8.22 14.73
CA LEU A 306 -0.50 8.13 13.95
C LEU A 306 -0.39 8.94 12.66
N GLY A 307 -0.91 8.40 11.57
CA GLY A 307 -1.08 9.10 10.30
C GLY A 307 -2.29 10.03 10.30
N LYS A 308 -2.44 10.76 9.19
CA LYS A 308 -3.49 11.79 9.04
C LYS A 308 -4.92 11.25 9.09
N ASN A 309 -5.12 9.96 8.81
CA ASN A 309 -6.41 9.30 8.87
C ASN A 309 -6.67 8.57 10.19
N VAL A 310 -5.81 8.70 11.19
CA VAL A 310 -5.94 8.03 12.48
C VAL A 310 -5.93 9.04 13.63
N VAL A 311 -6.90 8.91 14.54
CA VAL A 311 -7.01 9.78 15.72
C VAL A 311 -7.14 8.95 16.99
N LYS A 312 -6.42 9.36 18.03
CA LYS A 312 -6.54 8.84 19.39
C LYS A 312 -7.46 9.76 20.18
N VAL A 313 -8.53 9.21 20.75
CA VAL A 313 -9.54 9.98 21.48
C VAL A 313 -9.91 9.26 22.78
N THR A 314 -10.01 10.01 23.87
CA THR A 314 -10.51 9.54 25.16
C THR A 314 -11.73 10.41 25.51
N PRO A 315 -12.97 9.91 25.36
CA PRO A 315 -14.16 10.64 25.80
C PRO A 315 -14.11 10.85 27.32
N ASP A 316 -14.68 11.96 27.76
CA ASP A 316 -14.69 12.34 29.18
C ASP A 316 -15.98 13.10 29.51
N ALA A 317 -16.35 13.08 30.78
CA ALA A 317 -17.50 13.80 31.30
C ALA A 317 -17.27 15.31 31.17
N PRO A 318 -18.33 16.12 31.01
CA PRO A 318 -18.19 17.57 30.97
C PRO A 318 -17.68 18.07 32.33
N VAL A 319 -16.77 19.04 32.30
CA VAL A 319 -16.29 19.68 33.52
C VAL A 319 -17.44 20.37 34.27
N ALA A 320 -17.37 20.40 35.59
CA ALA A 320 -18.39 21.06 36.41
C ALA A 320 -18.56 22.53 35.99
N GLY A 321 -19.78 22.91 35.60
CA GLY A 321 -20.11 24.26 35.12
C GLY A 321 -20.03 24.47 33.61
N TYR A 322 -19.75 23.44 32.82
CA TYR A 322 -19.85 23.51 31.36
C TYR A 322 -21.29 23.86 30.93
N GLN A 323 -21.43 24.90 30.11
CA GLN A 323 -22.68 25.25 29.43
C GLN A 323 -22.48 25.03 27.92
N PRO A 324 -23.30 24.18 27.28
CA PRO A 324 -23.22 23.98 25.84
C PRO A 324 -23.59 25.28 25.09
N ALA A 325 -23.06 25.44 23.87
CA ALA A 325 -23.46 26.54 23.01
C ALA A 325 -24.95 26.42 22.63
N GLU A 326 -25.72 27.48 22.84
CA GLU A 326 -27.11 27.57 22.39
C GLU A 326 -27.15 28.14 20.97
N VAL A 327 -27.69 27.38 20.01
CA VAL A 327 -27.99 27.90 18.68
C VAL A 327 -29.27 28.71 18.78
N THR A 328 -29.15 30.03 18.64
CA THR A 328 -30.31 30.91 18.50
C THR A 328 -30.63 31.01 17.01
N ASP A 329 -31.76 30.45 16.59
CA ASP A 329 -32.27 30.65 15.24
C ASP A 329 -32.44 32.15 14.98
N LEU A 330 -31.64 32.69 14.06
CA LEU A 330 -31.83 34.03 13.53
C LEU A 330 -33.06 34.00 12.61
N THR A 331 -34.20 34.43 13.16
CA THR A 331 -35.46 34.65 12.44
C THR A 331 -35.39 35.82 11.47
#